data_AF-A0A2E1DZJ7-F1
#
_entry.id   AF-A0A2E1DZJ7-F1
#
_cell.length_a   1.000
_cell.length_b   1.000
_cell.length_c   1.000
_cell.angle_alpha   90.00
_cell.angle_beta   90.00
_cell.angle_gamma   90.00
#
_symmetry.space_group_name_H-M   'P 1'
#
loop_
_entity.id
_entity.type
_entity.pdbx_description
1 polymer ?
#
loop_
_entity_poly.entity_id
_entity_poly.type
_entity_poly.pdbx_seq_one_letter_code
_entity_poly.pdbx_strand_id
1 'polypeptide(L)'
;MFIVYPENSNYFQCNVLTSNISRSLEFTYLIPVSCDLEVYMVGVNDFSSIVEFDYNYQTRPLYILSIKFIYIILSKLIGNILILEFMSFLVFHLFITTFSILIFLKCIPSFQDKSLSLIYLISGLIILNPIIRYGLFDSAHQTLTLLTFAGSLYFLTQKPFSSSKLYLYALIIGLLSMANVSIILSTIFLLYNKFKKINQVIQNFSNILITFILVAAPKILWNFYISSKGFIPYNAATQYWYQFVWIKDFILANYENVDYNLSEGGYYCMSVPLFVKCYLLDFFKTIIYLSLPILTIFANFYALHKRKIPVVYDYLKNLLKILALLFSFWAFIGWYPPLRFNLYSIGYFVTLMLCIQFSYLPRDGKFLMAYISVLIYYLFLPHWNYLEILKLNFGLIASYVLFIIYISKIYKENKTSTSSSL
;
A
#
# COMPACT_ATOMS: atom_id res chain seq x y z
N MET A 1 -18.07 6.87 5.07
CA MET A 1 -17.04 7.91 4.96
C MET A 1 -17.52 9.05 4.07
N PHE A 2 -17.75 8.81 2.78
CA PHE A 2 -18.33 9.80 1.84
C PHE A 2 -19.72 10.32 2.25
N ILE A 3 -20.48 9.49 2.97
CA ILE A 3 -21.80 9.86 3.51
C ILE A 3 -21.70 10.65 4.82
N VAL A 4 -20.64 10.45 5.61
CA VAL A 4 -20.55 10.99 6.99
C VAL A 4 -19.72 12.27 7.04
N TYR A 5 -18.67 12.39 6.20
CA TYR A 5 -17.80 13.57 6.13
C TYR A 5 -17.40 13.85 4.66
N PRO A 6 -18.34 14.32 3.81
CA PRO A 6 -18.07 14.58 2.40
C PRO A 6 -16.98 15.63 2.18
N GLU A 7 -16.84 16.59 3.09
CA GLU A 7 -15.81 17.64 3.03
C GLU A 7 -14.37 17.08 3.10
N ASN A 8 -14.18 15.97 3.83
CA ASN A 8 -12.89 15.27 3.94
C ASN A 8 -12.58 14.39 2.70
N SER A 9 -13.54 14.26 1.80
CA SER A 9 -13.44 13.55 0.53
C SER A 9 -13.43 14.49 -0.68
N ASN A 10 -13.11 15.77 -0.49
CA ASN A 10 -12.82 16.67 -1.60
C ASN A 10 -11.56 16.18 -2.32
N TYR A 11 -11.76 15.32 -3.31
CA TYR A 11 -10.72 14.80 -4.18
C TYR A 11 -10.12 15.94 -4.99
N PHE A 12 -8.82 16.12 -4.88
CA PHE A 12 -8.10 16.93 -5.85
C PHE A 12 -7.81 16.04 -7.05
N GLN A 13 -8.51 16.32 -8.16
CA GLN A 13 -8.44 15.67 -9.46
C GLN A 13 -8.98 14.23 -9.53
N CYS A 14 -9.58 13.93 -10.68
CA CYS A 14 -10.00 12.61 -11.18
C CYS A 14 -11.14 11.88 -10.49
N ASN A 15 -11.54 12.20 -9.26
CA ASN A 15 -12.68 11.51 -8.62
C ASN A 15 -13.86 12.47 -8.38
N VAL A 16 -15.05 12.08 -8.86
CA VAL A 16 -16.30 12.85 -8.71
C VAL A 16 -17.29 12.05 -7.88
N LEU A 17 -17.92 12.69 -6.89
CA LEU A 17 -19.01 12.07 -6.14
C LEU A 17 -20.29 12.16 -6.97
N THR A 18 -20.80 11.00 -7.40
CA THR A 18 -22.03 10.90 -8.17
C THR A 18 -23.17 10.44 -7.26
N SER A 19 -24.29 11.17 -7.28
CA SER A 19 -25.50 10.80 -6.54
C SER A 19 -26.21 9.64 -7.22
N ASN A 20 -26.55 8.61 -6.45
CA ASN A 20 -27.39 7.51 -6.90
C ASN A 20 -28.59 7.36 -5.97
N ILE A 21 -29.75 7.02 -6.54
CA ILE A 21 -31.02 6.91 -5.81
C ILE A 21 -31.39 5.44 -5.72
N SER A 22 -31.46 4.92 -4.50
CA SER A 22 -32.05 3.59 -4.28
C SER A 22 -33.57 3.71 -4.33
N ARG A 23 -34.18 3.31 -5.46
CA ARG A 23 -35.66 3.35 -5.60
C ARG A 23 -36.40 2.47 -4.58
N SER A 24 -35.74 1.45 -4.03
CA SER A 24 -36.34 0.54 -3.06
C SER A 24 -36.24 1.02 -1.61
N LEU A 25 -35.29 1.90 -1.30
CA LEU A 25 -35.01 2.36 0.06
C LEU A 25 -35.18 3.88 0.22
N GLU A 26 -35.60 4.57 -0.84
CA GLU A 26 -35.87 6.02 -0.89
C GLU A 26 -34.76 6.93 -0.35
N PHE A 27 -33.51 6.44 -0.30
CA PHE A 27 -32.36 7.25 0.09
C PHE A 27 -31.43 7.51 -1.10
N THR A 28 -30.84 8.71 -1.08
CA THR A 28 -29.76 9.11 -1.99
C THR A 28 -28.42 8.84 -1.33
N TYR A 29 -27.48 8.26 -2.07
CA TYR A 29 -26.12 8.05 -1.60
C TYR A 29 -25.10 8.47 -2.67
N LEU A 30 -23.87 8.74 -2.23
CA LEU A 30 -22.78 9.20 -3.10
C LEU A 30 -21.81 8.06 -3.39
N ILE A 31 -21.49 7.88 -4.66
CA ILE A 31 -20.47 6.93 -5.14
C ILE A 31 -19.28 7.75 -5.67
N PRO A 32 -18.05 7.49 -5.21
CA PRO A 32 -16.86 8.04 -5.85
C PRO A 32 -16.63 7.36 -7.20
N VAL A 33 -16.62 8.15 -8.27
CA VAL A 33 -16.32 7.71 -9.63
C VAL A 33 -14.98 8.28 -10.02
N SER A 34 -14.03 7.40 -10.33
CA SER A 34 -12.68 7.76 -10.72
C SER A 34 -12.52 7.85 -12.23
N CYS A 35 -11.66 8.74 -12.70
CA CYS A 35 -11.35 8.93 -14.12
C CYS A 35 -10.73 7.68 -14.75
N ASP A 36 -10.10 6.83 -13.93
CA ASP A 36 -9.54 5.56 -14.35
C ASP A 36 -10.63 4.49 -14.58
N LEU A 37 -11.85 4.68 -14.07
CA LEU A 37 -12.92 3.68 -14.11
C LEU A 37 -13.25 3.28 -15.54
N GLU A 38 -13.55 4.25 -16.40
CA GLU A 38 -13.93 4.01 -17.79
C GLU A 38 -12.82 3.27 -18.55
N VAL A 39 -11.57 3.67 -18.34
CA VAL A 39 -10.40 3.03 -18.95
C VAL A 39 -10.27 1.58 -18.48
N TYR A 40 -10.42 1.30 -17.19
CA TYR A 40 -10.42 -0.09 -16.72
C TYR A 40 -11.60 -0.90 -17.27
N MET A 41 -12.78 -0.27 -17.41
CA MET A 41 -13.99 -0.95 -17.88
C MET A 41 -13.90 -1.41 -19.32
N VAL A 42 -13.09 -0.78 -20.17
CA VAL A 42 -12.77 -1.30 -21.52
C VAL A 42 -12.27 -2.74 -21.45
N GLY A 43 -11.26 -3.01 -20.62
CA GLY A 43 -10.68 -4.35 -20.47
C GLY A 43 -11.54 -5.32 -19.66
N VAL A 44 -12.34 -4.81 -18.73
CA VAL A 44 -13.30 -5.63 -17.95
C VAL A 44 -14.42 -6.14 -18.87
N ASN A 45 -14.99 -5.27 -19.70
CA ASN A 45 -16.04 -5.63 -20.64
C ASN A 45 -15.50 -6.53 -21.74
N ASP A 46 -14.42 -6.13 -22.41
CA ASP A 46 -13.75 -6.93 -23.43
C ASP A 46 -12.25 -7.07 -23.14
N PHE A 47 -11.86 -8.27 -22.72
CA PHE A 47 -10.47 -8.52 -22.34
C PHE A 47 -9.57 -8.70 -23.57
N SER A 48 -10.12 -9.10 -24.73
CA SER A 48 -9.34 -9.18 -25.97
C SER A 48 -8.87 -7.80 -26.42
N SER A 49 -9.73 -6.79 -26.26
CA SER A 49 -9.43 -5.42 -26.71
C SER A 49 -8.13 -4.85 -26.12
N ILE A 50 -7.72 -5.25 -24.92
CA ILE A 50 -6.56 -4.64 -24.24
C ILE A 50 -5.23 -4.88 -24.95
N VAL A 51 -5.17 -5.83 -25.90
CA VAL A 51 -3.97 -6.11 -26.69
C VAL A 51 -3.98 -5.43 -28.05
N GLU A 52 -5.10 -4.84 -28.46
CA GLU A 52 -5.32 -4.35 -29.84
C GLU A 52 -4.90 -2.89 -30.05
N PHE A 53 -4.65 -2.16 -28.96
CA PHE A 53 -4.25 -0.75 -28.99
C PHE A 53 -3.37 -0.39 -27.78
N ASP A 54 -2.90 0.86 -27.74
CA ASP A 54 -2.07 1.43 -26.67
C ASP A 54 -2.87 1.63 -25.37
N TYR A 55 -3.27 0.51 -24.77
CA TYR A 55 -4.11 0.48 -23.58
C TYR A 55 -3.29 0.78 -22.32
N ASN A 56 -3.70 1.80 -21.55
CA ASN A 56 -2.95 2.32 -20.38
C ASN A 56 -2.58 1.26 -19.34
N TYR A 57 -3.38 0.20 -19.20
CA TYR A 57 -3.15 -0.86 -18.22
C TYR A 57 -2.81 -2.21 -18.86
N GLN A 58 -2.31 -2.23 -20.11
CA GLN A 58 -1.94 -3.47 -20.82
C GLN A 58 -0.90 -4.30 -20.06
N THR A 59 -0.08 -3.68 -19.21
CA THR A 59 0.89 -4.37 -18.34
C THR A 59 0.31 -4.97 -17.07
N ARG A 60 -1.00 -4.82 -16.84
CA ARG A 60 -1.72 -5.31 -15.63
C ARG A 60 -2.85 -6.31 -15.95
N PRO A 61 -2.65 -7.29 -16.84
CA PRO A 61 -3.73 -8.18 -17.31
C PRO A 61 -4.38 -8.99 -16.18
N LEU A 62 -3.61 -9.40 -15.16
CA LEU A 62 -4.17 -10.18 -14.04
C LEU A 62 -5.11 -9.34 -13.17
N TYR A 63 -4.82 -8.05 -12.98
CA TYR A 63 -5.71 -7.14 -12.26
C TYR A 63 -7.05 -7.00 -12.96
N ILE A 64 -7.03 -6.78 -14.29
CA ILE A 64 -8.23 -6.62 -15.12
C ILE A 64 -9.04 -7.91 -15.16
N LEU A 65 -8.40 -9.06 -15.38
CA LEU A 65 -9.07 -10.37 -15.38
C LEU A 65 -9.75 -10.67 -14.05
N SER A 66 -9.10 -10.32 -12.94
CA SER A 66 -9.66 -10.56 -11.61
C SER A 66 -10.93 -9.74 -11.38
N ILE A 67 -10.94 -8.47 -11.81
CA ILE A 67 -12.13 -7.62 -11.75
C ILE A 67 -13.21 -8.11 -12.70
N LYS A 68 -12.85 -8.50 -13.94
CA LYS A 68 -13.78 -9.11 -14.91
C LYS A 68 -14.48 -10.34 -14.36
N PHE A 69 -13.74 -11.22 -13.70
CA PHE A 69 -14.33 -12.41 -13.07
C PHE A 69 -15.38 -12.03 -12.02
N ILE A 70 -15.08 -11.05 -11.16
CA ILE A 70 -16.04 -10.54 -10.16
C ILE A 70 -17.24 -9.86 -10.84
N TYR A 71 -17.00 -9.04 -11.85
CA TYR A 71 -18.03 -8.35 -12.63
C TYR A 71 -19.03 -9.33 -13.24
N ILE A 72 -18.56 -10.43 -13.84
CA ILE A 72 -19.42 -11.48 -14.42
C ILE A 72 -20.28 -12.17 -13.35
N ILE A 73 -19.77 -12.33 -12.13
CA ILE A 73 -20.54 -12.91 -11.03
C ILE A 73 -21.61 -11.92 -10.54
N LEU A 74 -21.23 -10.66 -10.33
CA LEU A 74 -22.11 -9.62 -9.80
C LEU A 74 -23.17 -9.16 -10.80
N SER A 75 -22.90 -9.25 -12.11
CA SER A 75 -23.85 -8.83 -13.16
C SER A 75 -25.14 -9.66 -13.17
N LYS A 76 -25.11 -10.86 -12.59
CA LYS A 76 -26.29 -11.70 -12.37
C LYS A 76 -27.22 -11.16 -11.27
N LEU A 77 -26.71 -10.29 -10.40
CA LEU A 77 -27.40 -9.79 -9.21
C LEU A 77 -27.70 -8.29 -9.29
N ILE A 78 -26.85 -7.53 -9.98
CA ILE A 78 -26.89 -6.06 -10.00
C ILE A 78 -27.21 -5.59 -11.42
N GLY A 79 -28.40 -5.02 -11.62
CA GLY A 79 -28.83 -4.48 -12.92
C GLY A 79 -28.38 -3.03 -13.20
N ASN A 80 -28.00 -2.27 -12.18
CA ASN A 80 -27.48 -0.91 -12.37
C ASN A 80 -25.98 -0.97 -12.70
N ILE A 81 -25.61 -0.50 -13.89
CA ILE A 81 -24.24 -0.59 -14.43
C ILE A 81 -23.22 0.10 -13.51
N LEU A 82 -23.48 1.34 -13.09
CA LEU A 82 -22.57 2.09 -12.22
C LEU A 82 -22.34 1.39 -10.88
N ILE A 83 -23.40 0.84 -10.27
CA ILE A 83 -23.29 0.07 -9.03
C ILE A 83 -22.49 -1.22 -9.28
N LEU A 84 -22.77 -1.92 -10.38
CA LEU A 84 -22.09 -3.16 -10.74
C LEU A 84 -20.58 -2.94 -10.90
N GLU A 85 -20.20 -1.90 -11.64
CA GLU A 85 -18.80 -1.49 -11.83
C GLU A 85 -18.14 -1.20 -10.50
N PHE A 86 -18.70 -0.26 -9.72
CA PHE A 86 -18.17 0.12 -8.41
C PHE A 86 -18.03 -1.08 -7.46
N MET A 87 -19.06 -1.92 -7.36
CA MET A 87 -19.04 -3.10 -6.50
C MET A 87 -18.01 -4.14 -6.93
N SER A 88 -17.72 -4.24 -8.23
CA SER A 88 -16.70 -5.16 -8.75
C SER A 88 -15.30 -4.79 -8.25
N PHE A 89 -14.96 -3.50 -8.28
CA PHE A 89 -13.70 -3.00 -7.71
C PHE A 89 -13.67 -3.13 -6.19
N LEU A 90 -14.75 -2.74 -5.50
CA LEU A 90 -14.83 -2.82 -4.05
C LEU A 90 -14.60 -4.25 -3.54
N VAL A 91 -15.27 -5.24 -4.15
CA VAL A 91 -15.11 -6.65 -3.78
C VAL A 91 -13.68 -7.13 -4.04
N PHE A 92 -13.07 -6.75 -5.17
CA PHE A 92 -11.67 -7.07 -5.44
C PHE A 92 -10.72 -6.49 -4.38
N HIS A 93 -10.89 -5.20 -4.06
CA HIS A 93 -10.04 -4.52 -3.08
C HIS A 93 -10.23 -5.07 -1.67
N LEU A 94 -11.45 -5.43 -1.28
CA LEU A 94 -11.72 -6.13 -0.01
C LEU A 94 -11.05 -7.51 0.02
N PHE A 95 -11.11 -8.27 -1.07
CA PHE A 95 -10.45 -9.58 -1.16
C PHE A 95 -8.93 -9.45 -0.98
N ILE A 96 -8.27 -8.58 -1.74
CA ILE A 96 -6.82 -8.36 -1.66
C ILE A 96 -6.40 -7.85 -0.28
N THR A 97 -7.14 -6.88 0.27
CA THR A 97 -6.85 -6.32 1.59
C THR A 97 -6.97 -7.39 2.67
N THR A 98 -8.05 -8.18 2.65
CA THR A 98 -8.26 -9.28 3.59
C THR A 98 -7.16 -10.33 3.47
N PHE A 99 -6.83 -10.75 2.25
CA PHE A 99 -5.75 -11.71 2.00
C PHE A 99 -4.40 -11.21 2.53
N SER A 100 -4.09 -9.93 2.31
CA SER A 100 -2.85 -9.31 2.80
C SER A 100 -2.81 -9.22 4.32
N ILE A 101 -3.92 -8.88 4.97
CA ILE A 101 -4.06 -8.88 6.44
C ILE A 101 -3.83 -10.30 6.97
N LEU A 102 -4.42 -11.33 6.35
CA LEU A 102 -4.22 -12.72 6.77
C LEU A 102 -2.76 -13.17 6.67
N ILE A 103 -2.04 -12.78 5.60
CA ILE A 103 -0.60 -13.03 5.48
C ILE A 103 0.17 -12.31 6.60
N PHE A 104 -0.14 -11.03 6.84
CA PHE A 104 0.51 -10.24 7.89
C PHE A 104 0.28 -10.84 9.28
N LEU A 105 -0.95 -11.24 9.62
CA LEU A 105 -1.27 -11.86 10.91
C LEU A 105 -0.51 -13.18 11.10
N LYS A 106 -0.33 -13.98 10.04
CA LYS A 106 0.49 -15.21 10.09
C LYS A 106 1.97 -14.94 10.38
N CYS A 107 2.47 -13.73 10.13
CA CYS A 107 3.87 -13.38 10.38
C CYS A 107 4.18 -13.16 11.86
N ILE A 108 3.16 -12.94 12.70
CA ILE A 108 3.31 -12.52 14.08
C ILE A 108 2.77 -13.66 14.97
N PRO A 109 3.65 -14.47 15.59
CA PRO A 109 3.25 -15.63 16.39
C PRO A 109 2.28 -15.27 17.51
N SER A 110 2.39 -14.05 18.05
CA SER A 110 1.48 -13.58 19.09
C SER A 110 0.01 -13.50 18.65
N PHE A 111 -0.32 -13.67 17.36
CA PHE A 111 -1.73 -13.73 16.92
C PHE A 111 -2.34 -15.12 16.93
N GLN A 112 -1.55 -16.19 17.03
CA GLN A 112 -2.09 -17.56 17.06
C GLN A 112 -2.91 -17.80 18.33
N ASP A 113 -2.48 -17.20 19.46
CA ASP A 113 -3.08 -17.43 20.78
C ASP A 113 -3.96 -16.27 21.27
N LYS A 114 -4.30 -15.31 20.40
CA LYS A 114 -4.99 -14.09 20.83
C LYS A 114 -6.48 -14.08 20.53
N SER A 115 -7.20 -13.41 21.42
CA SER A 115 -8.64 -13.20 21.27
C SER A 115 -8.98 -12.54 19.93
N LEU A 116 -10.10 -12.99 19.36
CA LEU A 116 -10.70 -12.47 18.15
C LEU A 116 -10.85 -10.93 18.16
N SER A 117 -11.13 -10.36 19.34
CA SER A 117 -11.20 -8.91 19.52
C SER A 117 -9.93 -8.16 19.13
N LEU A 118 -8.74 -8.69 19.43
CA LEU A 118 -7.50 -8.01 19.03
C LEU A 118 -7.27 -8.11 17.52
N ILE A 119 -7.63 -9.25 16.92
CA ILE A 119 -7.54 -9.44 15.46
C ILE A 119 -8.40 -8.40 14.75
N TYR A 120 -9.62 -8.14 15.25
CA TYR A 120 -10.49 -7.09 14.70
C TYR A 120 -9.93 -5.68 14.90
N LEU A 121 -9.39 -5.36 16.09
CA LEU A 121 -8.77 -4.05 16.33
C LEU A 121 -7.60 -3.80 15.37
N ILE A 122 -6.74 -4.78 15.18
CA ILE A 122 -5.55 -4.64 14.33
C ILE A 122 -5.91 -4.59 12.84
N SER A 123 -6.87 -5.41 12.41
CA SER A 123 -7.44 -5.32 11.07
C SER A 123 -8.07 -3.95 10.82
N GLY A 124 -8.75 -3.39 11.82
CA GLY A 124 -9.34 -2.04 11.78
C GLY A 124 -8.30 -0.95 11.50
N LEU A 125 -7.13 -1.00 12.15
CA LEU A 125 -6.04 -0.06 11.88
C LEU A 125 -5.49 -0.18 10.45
N ILE A 126 -5.41 -1.39 9.90
CA ILE A 126 -4.95 -1.62 8.53
C ILE A 126 -5.96 -1.09 7.51
N ILE A 127 -7.25 -1.32 7.74
CA ILE A 127 -8.34 -0.83 6.88
C ILE A 127 -8.38 0.71 6.88
N LEU A 128 -8.06 1.33 8.01
CA LEU A 128 -8.02 2.78 8.15
C LEU A 128 -6.70 3.43 7.68
N ASN A 129 -5.69 2.63 7.29
CA ASN A 129 -4.52 3.17 6.61
C ASN A 129 -4.98 4.04 5.43
N PRO A 130 -4.43 5.25 5.23
CA PRO A 130 -4.92 6.18 4.22
C PRO A 130 -5.12 5.53 2.85
N ILE A 131 -4.14 4.79 2.34
CA ILE A 131 -4.18 4.14 1.02
C ILE A 131 -5.30 3.10 0.93
N ILE A 132 -5.50 2.28 1.95
CA ILE A 132 -6.57 1.29 1.97
C ILE A 132 -7.92 1.99 2.09
N ARG A 133 -8.04 2.91 3.05
CA ARG A 133 -9.27 3.63 3.40
C ARG A 133 -9.94 4.28 2.19
N TYR A 134 -9.19 4.97 1.34
CA TYR A 134 -9.75 5.53 0.11
C TYR A 134 -9.61 4.59 -1.10
N GLY A 135 -8.53 3.81 -1.17
CA GLY A 135 -8.30 2.90 -2.30
C GLY A 135 -9.26 1.72 -2.38
N LEU A 136 -9.97 1.38 -1.30
CA LEU A 136 -11.07 0.41 -1.34
C LEU A 136 -12.22 0.86 -2.26
N PHE A 137 -12.37 2.17 -2.47
CA PHE A 137 -13.49 2.77 -3.21
C PHE A 137 -13.05 3.41 -4.53
N ASP A 138 -11.82 3.17 -4.96
CA ASP A 138 -11.22 3.77 -6.14
C ASP A 138 -10.92 2.68 -7.17
N SER A 139 -11.08 2.97 -8.46
CA SER A 139 -10.69 2.04 -9.52
C SER A 139 -9.19 2.10 -9.77
N ALA A 140 -8.40 1.63 -8.80
CA ALA A 140 -6.95 1.71 -8.82
C ALA A 140 -6.28 0.54 -8.10
N HIS A 141 -5.22 0.00 -8.69
CA HIS A 141 -4.40 -1.13 -8.18
C HIS A 141 -3.59 -0.87 -6.88
N GLN A 142 -3.82 0.22 -6.15
CA GLN A 142 -2.97 0.68 -5.05
C GLN A 142 -3.00 -0.22 -3.81
N THR A 143 -4.12 -0.90 -3.51
CA THR A 143 -4.21 -1.79 -2.33
C THR A 143 -3.27 -3.01 -2.41
N LEU A 144 -2.79 -3.37 -3.61
CA LEU A 144 -1.81 -4.45 -3.83
C LEU A 144 -0.42 -4.13 -3.24
N THR A 145 -0.15 -2.87 -2.92
CA THR A 145 1.10 -2.50 -2.24
C THR A 145 1.16 -3.02 -0.80
N LEU A 146 0.01 -3.17 -0.12
CA LEU A 146 -0.07 -3.88 1.17
C LEU A 146 0.34 -5.35 1.03
N LEU A 147 -0.06 -6.02 -0.06
CA LEU A 147 0.34 -7.40 -0.34
C LEU A 147 1.85 -7.51 -0.53
N THR A 148 2.47 -6.52 -1.19
CA THR A 148 3.93 -6.44 -1.34
C THR A 148 4.62 -6.36 0.04
N PHE A 149 4.13 -5.51 0.94
CA PHE A 149 4.64 -5.40 2.32
C PHE A 149 4.44 -6.69 3.12
N ALA A 150 3.22 -7.22 3.14
CA ALA A 150 2.88 -8.41 3.92
C ALA A 150 3.63 -9.65 3.41
N GLY A 151 3.72 -9.84 2.09
CA GLY A 151 4.47 -10.93 1.47
C GLY A 151 5.97 -10.83 1.74
N SER A 152 6.54 -9.63 1.65
CA SER A 152 7.94 -9.39 1.99
C SER A 152 8.25 -9.70 3.46
N LEU A 153 7.37 -9.27 4.37
CA LEU A 153 7.51 -9.58 5.80
C LEU A 153 7.38 -11.08 6.06
N TYR A 154 6.44 -11.75 5.39
CA TYR A 154 6.28 -13.20 5.45
C TYR A 154 7.57 -13.91 5.07
N PHE A 155 8.21 -13.54 3.97
CA PHE A 155 9.49 -14.15 3.61
C PHE A 155 10.60 -13.87 4.65
N LEU A 156 10.61 -12.71 5.29
CA LEU A 156 11.61 -12.41 6.33
C LEU A 156 11.39 -13.16 7.66
N THR A 157 10.16 -13.59 7.96
CA THR A 157 9.81 -14.22 9.25
C THR A 157 9.72 -15.74 9.19
N GLN A 158 9.57 -16.32 8.00
CA GLN A 158 9.51 -17.78 7.84
C GLN A 158 10.89 -18.45 7.95
N LYS A 159 10.88 -19.75 8.27
CA LYS A 159 12.06 -20.60 8.16
C LYS A 159 12.53 -20.69 6.70
N PRO A 160 13.84 -20.90 6.44
CA PRO A 160 14.38 -21.03 5.09
C PRO A 160 13.61 -22.04 4.24
N PHE A 161 13.21 -21.65 3.03
CA PHE A 161 12.43 -22.52 2.14
C PHE A 161 13.27 -23.63 1.50
N SER A 162 12.62 -24.74 1.14
CA SER A 162 13.17 -25.72 0.19
C SER A 162 13.26 -25.12 -1.22
N SER A 163 14.05 -25.71 -2.12
CA SER A 163 14.18 -25.21 -3.49
C SER A 163 12.85 -25.30 -4.27
N SER A 164 12.05 -26.34 -4.05
CA SER A 164 10.71 -26.46 -4.65
C SER A 164 9.77 -25.33 -4.22
N LYS A 165 9.74 -25.00 -2.92
CA LYS A 165 8.93 -23.89 -2.40
C LYS A 165 9.43 -22.54 -2.89
N LEU A 166 10.76 -22.37 -3.00
CA LEU A 166 11.37 -21.17 -3.59
C LEU A 166 10.84 -20.91 -5.00
N TYR A 167 10.87 -21.91 -5.87
CA TYR A 167 10.41 -21.79 -7.26
C TYR A 167 8.91 -21.56 -7.36
N LEU A 168 8.11 -22.23 -6.52
CA LEU A 168 6.67 -21.98 -6.44
C LEU A 168 6.37 -20.52 -6.07
N TYR A 169 7.03 -19.99 -5.02
CA TYR A 169 6.84 -18.59 -4.64
C TYR A 169 7.36 -17.61 -5.69
N ALA A 170 8.45 -17.93 -6.39
CA ALA A 170 8.97 -17.13 -7.49
C ALA A 170 7.93 -17.00 -8.62
N LEU A 171 7.31 -18.13 -9.02
CA LEU A 171 6.25 -18.14 -10.02
C LEU A 171 5.01 -17.35 -9.54
N ILE A 172 4.60 -17.52 -8.29
CA ILE A 172 3.47 -16.76 -7.70
C ILE A 172 3.77 -15.25 -7.72
N ILE A 173 4.98 -14.84 -7.35
CA ILE A 173 5.40 -13.42 -7.42
C ILE A 173 5.36 -12.94 -8.87
N GLY A 174 5.85 -13.72 -9.83
CA GLY A 174 5.79 -13.40 -11.25
C GLY A 174 4.36 -13.18 -11.74
N LEU A 175 3.44 -14.10 -11.42
CA LEU A 175 2.03 -13.99 -11.77
C LEU A 175 1.38 -12.76 -11.12
N LEU A 176 1.56 -12.57 -9.81
CA LEU A 176 1.02 -11.42 -9.09
C LEU A 176 1.62 -10.09 -9.59
N SER A 177 2.83 -10.10 -10.14
CA SER A 177 3.43 -8.90 -10.75
C SER A 177 2.70 -8.39 -11.99
N MET A 178 1.87 -9.24 -12.61
CA MET A 178 0.93 -8.86 -13.68
C MET A 178 -0.33 -8.18 -13.13
N ALA A 179 -0.47 -8.03 -11.80
CA ALA A 179 -1.49 -7.17 -11.20
C ALA A 179 -0.88 -5.86 -10.68
N ASN A 180 0.32 -5.92 -10.08
CA ASN A 180 1.10 -4.74 -9.68
C ASN A 180 2.61 -5.02 -9.74
N VAL A 181 3.36 -4.19 -10.46
CA VAL A 181 4.81 -4.36 -10.68
C VAL A 181 5.63 -4.36 -9.38
N SER A 182 5.20 -3.63 -8.34
CA SER A 182 5.95 -3.55 -7.08
C SER A 182 6.10 -4.91 -6.40
N ILE A 183 5.22 -5.87 -6.70
CA ILE A 183 5.24 -7.22 -6.12
C ILE A 183 6.56 -7.96 -6.46
N ILE A 184 7.20 -7.65 -7.60
CA ILE A 184 8.50 -8.21 -8.00
C ILE A 184 9.57 -7.96 -6.92
N LEU A 185 9.47 -6.86 -6.18
CA LEU A 185 10.44 -6.50 -5.13
C LEU A 185 10.45 -7.53 -3.98
N SER A 186 9.35 -8.27 -3.80
CA SER A 186 9.26 -9.37 -2.83
C SER A 186 10.28 -10.49 -3.11
N THR A 187 10.75 -10.62 -4.35
CA THR A 187 11.77 -11.60 -4.76
C THR A 187 13.09 -11.40 -4.00
N ILE A 188 13.46 -10.15 -3.69
CA ILE A 188 14.68 -9.85 -2.92
C ILE A 188 14.59 -10.48 -1.53
N PHE A 189 13.42 -10.38 -0.87
CA PHE A 189 13.21 -10.97 0.45
C PHE A 189 13.04 -12.49 0.41
N LEU A 190 12.45 -13.02 -0.66
CA LEU A 190 12.39 -14.46 -0.91
C LEU A 190 13.80 -15.07 -1.04
N LEU A 191 14.69 -14.42 -1.80
CA LEU A 191 16.08 -14.84 -1.95
C LEU A 191 16.88 -14.65 -0.64
N TYR A 192 16.69 -13.52 0.05
CA TYR A 192 17.33 -13.26 1.35
C TYR A 192 16.94 -14.31 2.41
N ASN A 193 15.69 -14.79 2.40
CA ASN A 193 15.23 -15.86 3.29
C ASN A 193 16.04 -17.15 3.08
N LYS A 194 16.31 -17.51 1.82
CA LYS A 194 17.04 -18.73 1.44
C LYS A 194 18.56 -18.57 1.64
N PHE A 195 19.12 -17.43 1.25
CA PHE A 195 20.55 -17.18 1.18
C PHE A 195 20.93 -16.01 2.11
N LYS A 196 21.21 -16.33 3.37
CA LYS A 196 21.54 -15.30 4.39
C LYS A 196 22.97 -14.76 4.26
N LYS A 197 23.86 -15.51 3.60
CA LYS A 197 25.29 -15.17 3.45
C LYS A 197 25.70 -15.11 1.98
N ILE A 198 26.63 -14.21 1.64
CA ILE A 198 27.13 -14.03 0.27
C ILE A 198 27.73 -15.32 -0.32
N ASN A 199 28.45 -16.12 0.47
CA ASN A 199 29.02 -17.39 -0.01
C ASN A 199 27.94 -18.38 -0.46
N GLN A 200 26.77 -18.37 0.18
CA GLN A 200 25.65 -19.22 -0.22
C GLN A 200 25.03 -18.76 -1.54
N VAL A 201 25.01 -17.45 -1.80
CA VAL A 201 24.54 -16.86 -3.06
C VAL A 201 25.40 -17.37 -4.21
N ILE A 202 26.73 -17.31 -4.07
CA ILE A 202 27.67 -17.76 -5.11
C ILE A 202 27.51 -19.26 -5.38
N GLN A 203 27.45 -20.08 -4.32
CA GLN A 203 27.29 -21.53 -4.45
C GLN A 203 25.95 -21.96 -5.05
N ASN A 204 24.92 -21.11 -4.99
CA ASN A 204 23.56 -21.42 -5.46
C ASN A 204 23.11 -20.52 -6.62
N PHE A 205 24.05 -20.01 -7.42
CA PHE A 205 23.76 -19.09 -8.51
C PHE A 205 22.73 -19.65 -9.51
N SER A 206 22.75 -20.95 -9.78
CA SER A 206 21.75 -21.61 -10.65
C SER A 206 20.33 -21.47 -10.10
N ASN A 207 20.12 -21.70 -8.80
CA ASN A 207 18.82 -21.55 -8.15
C ASN A 207 18.32 -20.10 -8.22
N ILE A 208 19.23 -19.13 -8.08
CA ILE A 208 18.93 -17.71 -8.19
C ILE A 208 18.52 -17.35 -9.62
N LEU A 209 19.26 -17.83 -10.62
CA LEU A 209 18.94 -17.62 -12.03
C LEU A 209 17.56 -18.19 -12.38
N ILE A 210 17.27 -19.42 -11.97
CA ILE A 210 15.95 -20.04 -12.17
C ILE A 210 14.85 -19.21 -11.48
N THR A 211 15.09 -18.72 -10.27
CA THR A 211 14.14 -17.85 -9.54
C THR A 211 13.82 -16.59 -10.35
N PHE A 212 14.83 -15.90 -10.90
CA PHE A 212 14.62 -14.73 -11.74
C PHE A 212 13.88 -15.04 -13.03
N ILE A 213 14.21 -16.15 -13.70
CA ILE A 213 13.49 -16.62 -14.90
C ILE A 213 12.00 -16.84 -14.56
N LEU A 214 11.69 -17.52 -13.46
CA LEU A 214 10.31 -17.79 -13.06
C LEU A 214 9.52 -16.53 -12.70
N VAL A 215 10.17 -15.53 -12.09
CA VAL A 215 9.54 -14.23 -11.79
C VAL A 215 9.28 -13.44 -13.08
N ALA A 216 10.21 -13.47 -14.04
CA ALA A 216 10.09 -12.73 -15.29
C ALA A 216 9.16 -13.40 -16.31
N ALA A 217 9.08 -14.73 -16.30
CA ALA A 217 8.37 -15.52 -17.30
C ALA A 217 6.93 -15.07 -17.56
N PRO A 218 6.08 -14.77 -16.56
CA PRO A 218 4.70 -14.36 -16.82
C PRO A 218 4.58 -13.07 -17.65
N LYS A 219 5.43 -12.07 -17.40
CA LYS A 219 5.45 -10.83 -18.21
C LYS A 219 6.03 -11.04 -19.60
N ILE A 220 7.08 -11.84 -19.73
CA ILE A 220 7.67 -12.18 -21.03
C ILE A 220 6.65 -12.93 -21.90
N LEU A 221 5.97 -13.92 -21.32
CA LEU A 221 4.93 -14.69 -22.00
C LEU A 221 3.73 -13.80 -22.40
N TRP A 222 3.34 -12.84 -21.56
CA TRP A 222 2.30 -11.87 -21.90
C TRP A 222 2.69 -11.00 -23.10
N ASN A 223 3.92 -10.46 -23.11
CA ASN A 223 4.40 -9.69 -24.25
C ASN A 223 4.52 -10.54 -25.53
N PHE A 224 4.98 -11.78 -25.40
CA PHE A 224 5.03 -12.73 -26.52
C PHE A 224 3.61 -13.02 -27.06
N TYR A 225 2.62 -13.19 -26.18
CA TYR A 225 1.23 -13.35 -26.57
C TYR A 225 0.73 -12.16 -27.40
N ILE A 226 0.99 -10.92 -26.96
CA ILE A 226 0.62 -9.70 -27.71
C ILE A 226 1.31 -9.67 -29.08
N SER A 227 2.62 -9.91 -29.13
CA SER A 227 3.38 -9.98 -30.38
C SER A 227 2.86 -11.06 -31.32
N SER A 228 2.47 -12.23 -30.79
CA SER A 228 1.92 -13.32 -31.60
C SER A 228 0.58 -12.99 -32.25
N LYS A 229 -0.14 -11.98 -31.74
CA LYS A 229 -1.37 -11.44 -32.31
C LYS A 229 -1.14 -10.34 -33.36
N GLY A 230 0.12 -9.98 -33.62
CA GLY A 230 0.48 -8.93 -34.58
C GLY A 230 0.54 -7.53 -33.98
N PHE A 231 0.46 -7.39 -32.65
CA PHE A 231 0.49 -6.10 -31.95
C PHE A 231 1.85 -5.86 -31.26
N ILE A 232 2.16 -4.60 -30.97
CA ILE A 232 3.38 -4.21 -30.25
C ILE A 232 3.04 -4.07 -28.76
N PRO A 233 3.76 -4.74 -27.84
CA PRO A 233 3.56 -4.55 -26.41
C PRO A 233 3.77 -3.09 -25.99
N TYR A 234 2.73 -2.52 -25.39
CA TYR A 234 2.65 -1.15 -24.91
C TYR A 234 2.76 -1.11 -23.39
N ASN A 235 3.49 -0.12 -22.88
CA ASN A 235 3.61 0.13 -21.46
C ASN A 235 3.52 1.63 -21.18
N ALA A 236 2.30 2.10 -20.90
CA ALA A 236 2.04 3.51 -20.58
C ALA A 236 2.92 4.04 -19.45
N ALA A 237 3.26 3.22 -18.43
CA ALA A 237 4.17 3.64 -17.35
C ALA A 237 5.48 4.18 -17.91
N THR A 238 6.09 3.48 -18.85
CA THR A 238 7.40 3.85 -19.41
C THR A 238 7.30 4.70 -20.66
N GLN A 239 6.31 4.48 -21.53
CA GLN A 239 6.21 5.11 -22.85
C GLN A 239 5.42 6.42 -22.84
N TYR A 240 4.40 6.53 -21.99
CA TYR A 240 3.57 7.74 -21.87
C TYR A 240 3.99 8.58 -20.67
N TRP A 241 4.11 7.96 -19.49
CA TRP A 241 4.46 8.65 -18.24
C TRP A 241 5.96 8.67 -17.93
N TYR A 242 6.83 8.07 -18.77
CA TYR A 242 8.29 8.03 -18.57
C TYR A 242 8.76 7.55 -17.18
N GLN A 243 7.93 6.76 -16.50
CA GLN A 243 8.20 6.27 -15.15
C GLN A 243 9.40 5.33 -15.14
N PHE A 244 10.30 5.52 -14.18
CA PHE A 244 11.53 4.74 -13.97
C PHE A 244 12.57 4.76 -15.11
N VAL A 245 12.22 5.23 -16.31
CA VAL A 245 13.12 5.31 -17.47
C VAL A 245 13.81 6.66 -17.60
N TRP A 246 13.25 7.70 -16.98
CA TRP A 246 13.76 9.07 -17.09
C TRP A 246 15.24 9.23 -16.69
N ILE A 247 15.79 8.41 -15.78
CA ILE A 247 17.22 8.47 -15.43
C ILE A 247 18.09 8.06 -16.62
N LYS A 248 17.69 6.98 -17.30
CA LYS A 248 18.37 6.51 -18.50
C LYS A 248 18.25 7.58 -19.59
N ASP A 249 17.06 8.14 -19.78
CA ASP A 249 16.82 9.13 -20.84
C ASP A 249 17.54 10.45 -20.55
N PHE A 250 17.65 10.85 -19.28
CA PHE A 250 18.49 11.96 -18.84
C PHE A 250 19.96 11.71 -19.16
N ILE A 251 20.50 10.54 -18.80
CA ILE A 251 21.94 10.23 -19.01
C ILE A 251 22.28 10.08 -20.50
N LEU A 252 21.42 9.42 -21.29
CA LEU A 252 21.72 9.06 -22.68
C LEU A 252 21.28 10.10 -23.70
N ALA A 253 20.20 10.83 -23.41
CA ALA A 253 19.57 11.76 -24.36
C ALA A 253 19.44 13.18 -23.81
N ASN A 254 19.91 13.48 -22.60
CA ASN A 254 19.69 14.76 -21.90
C ASN A 254 18.21 15.17 -21.88
N TYR A 255 17.30 14.19 -21.85
CA TYR A 255 15.87 14.46 -21.77
C TYR A 255 15.48 14.80 -20.33
N GLU A 256 14.77 15.91 -20.16
CA GLU A 256 14.18 16.33 -18.89
C GLU A 256 12.68 16.62 -19.08
N ASN A 257 11.87 16.17 -18.12
CA ASN A 257 10.46 16.56 -18.03
C ASN A 257 10.18 17.15 -16.64
N VAL A 258 9.96 18.45 -16.61
CA VAL A 258 9.87 19.28 -15.39
C VAL A 258 8.47 19.90 -15.25
N ASP A 259 7.46 19.32 -15.89
CA ASP A 259 6.09 19.81 -15.76
C ASP A 259 5.54 19.58 -14.34
N TYR A 260 5.75 20.58 -13.49
CA TYR A 260 5.30 20.66 -12.11
C TYR A 260 4.21 21.74 -11.97
N ASN A 261 3.02 21.44 -12.47
CA ASN A 261 1.82 22.24 -12.28
C ASN A 261 0.83 21.56 -11.33
N LEU A 262 0.85 22.00 -10.07
CA LEU A 262 -0.05 21.48 -9.02
C LEU A 262 -1.54 21.65 -9.38
N SER A 263 -1.93 22.71 -10.09
CA SER A 263 -3.33 22.95 -10.48
C SER A 263 -3.80 22.04 -11.62
N GLU A 264 -2.91 21.63 -12.50
CA GLU A 264 -3.22 20.88 -13.73
C GLU A 264 -2.81 19.40 -13.65
N GLY A 265 -2.19 18.97 -12.55
CA GLY A 265 -1.83 17.57 -12.32
C GLY A 265 -0.48 17.18 -12.95
N GLY A 266 0.29 18.17 -13.40
CA GLY A 266 1.70 18.01 -13.76
C GLY A 266 2.50 17.79 -12.47
N TYR A 267 2.93 16.56 -12.21
CA TYR A 267 3.78 16.21 -11.07
C TYR A 267 5.12 15.61 -11.51
N TYR A 268 5.59 15.97 -12.70
CA TYR A 268 6.80 15.41 -13.27
C TYR A 268 8.02 16.14 -12.73
N CYS A 269 8.93 15.39 -12.12
CA CYS A 269 10.23 15.90 -11.69
C CYS A 269 11.33 14.98 -12.22
N MET A 270 11.46 14.92 -13.55
CA MET A 270 12.39 14.07 -14.28
C MET A 270 13.68 14.82 -14.64
N SER A 271 14.37 15.30 -13.60
CA SER A 271 15.70 15.92 -13.67
C SER A 271 16.44 15.61 -12.38
N VAL A 272 17.74 15.31 -12.44
CA VAL A 272 18.55 14.85 -11.29
C VAL A 272 18.48 15.81 -10.07
N PRO A 273 18.73 17.12 -10.20
CA PRO A 273 18.60 18.02 -9.06
C PRO A 273 17.15 18.16 -8.58
N LEU A 274 16.18 18.10 -9.50
CA LEU A 274 14.79 18.37 -9.19
C LEU A 274 14.08 17.19 -8.51
N PHE A 275 14.34 15.94 -8.92
CA PHE A 275 13.66 14.79 -8.32
C PHE A 275 14.01 14.66 -6.84
N VAL A 276 15.27 14.94 -6.44
CA VAL A 276 15.68 14.94 -5.03
C VAL A 276 14.85 15.95 -4.26
N LYS A 277 14.71 17.17 -4.79
CA LYS A 277 13.91 18.22 -4.16
C LYS A 277 12.43 17.82 -4.06
N CYS A 278 11.81 17.38 -5.16
CA CYS A 278 10.40 16.99 -5.18
C CYS A 278 10.13 15.83 -4.22
N TYR A 279 10.98 14.80 -4.25
CA TYR A 279 10.79 13.61 -3.44
C TYR A 279 11.04 13.89 -1.94
N LEU A 280 12.05 14.70 -1.59
CA LEU A 280 12.27 15.12 -0.21
C LEU A 280 11.12 16.00 0.32
N LEU A 281 10.60 16.92 -0.49
CA LEU A 281 9.41 17.70 -0.12
C LEU A 281 8.22 16.79 0.15
N ASP A 282 8.00 15.80 -0.72
CA ASP A 282 6.93 14.82 -0.54
C ASP A 282 7.13 13.94 0.71
N PHE A 283 8.38 13.58 1.00
CA PHE A 283 8.76 12.84 2.19
C PHE A 283 8.40 13.62 3.46
N PHE A 284 8.82 14.88 3.57
CA PHE A 284 8.50 15.72 4.73
C PHE A 284 7.00 15.93 4.89
N LYS A 285 6.29 16.15 3.79
CA LYS A 285 4.83 16.23 3.78
C LYS A 285 4.19 14.94 4.31
N THR A 286 4.73 13.78 3.95
CA THR A 286 4.26 12.47 4.44
C THR A 286 4.52 12.30 5.94
N ILE A 287 5.67 12.76 6.45
CA ILE A 287 5.96 12.75 7.89
C ILE A 287 4.97 13.63 8.66
N ILE A 288 4.65 14.82 8.15
CA ILE A 288 3.64 15.71 8.74
C ILE A 288 2.26 15.04 8.70
N TYR A 289 1.89 14.45 7.55
CA TYR A 289 0.61 13.77 7.36
C TYR A 289 0.42 12.55 8.27
N LEU A 290 1.49 11.82 8.60
CA LEU A 290 1.49 10.65 9.49
C LEU A 290 2.03 10.94 10.90
N SER A 291 2.12 12.21 11.28
CA SER A 291 2.81 12.66 12.49
C SER A 291 2.31 11.98 13.77
N LEU A 292 1.00 11.94 14.03
CA LEU A 292 0.47 11.30 15.25
C LEU A 292 0.73 9.77 15.30
N PRO A 293 0.46 8.98 14.23
CA PRO A 293 0.89 7.58 14.16
C PRO A 293 2.40 7.39 14.44
N ILE A 294 3.26 8.23 13.86
CA ILE A 294 4.71 8.18 14.06
C ILE A 294 5.09 8.47 15.52
N LEU A 295 4.53 9.53 16.11
CA LEU A 295 4.72 9.85 17.53
C LEU A 295 4.25 8.71 18.43
N THR A 296 3.15 8.06 18.08
CA THR A 296 2.64 6.88 18.80
C THR A 296 3.61 5.70 18.71
N ILE A 297 4.29 5.49 17.57
CA ILE A 297 5.34 4.46 17.44
C ILE A 297 6.47 4.70 18.44
N PHE A 298 6.97 5.93 18.54
CA PHE A 298 8.04 6.27 19.48
C PHE A 298 7.61 6.09 20.94
N ALA A 299 6.40 6.54 21.28
CA ALA A 299 5.79 6.36 22.60
C ALA A 299 5.68 4.88 23.01
N ASN A 300 5.18 4.06 22.08
CA ASN A 300 5.04 2.63 22.27
C ASN A 300 6.40 1.94 22.42
N PHE A 301 7.42 2.34 21.65
CA PHE A 301 8.77 1.80 21.82
C PHE A 301 9.32 2.11 23.20
N TYR A 302 9.14 3.33 23.71
CA TYR A 302 9.54 3.68 25.06
C TYR A 302 8.83 2.79 26.12
N ALA A 303 7.53 2.55 25.96
CA ALA A 303 6.77 1.66 26.83
C ALA A 303 7.20 0.18 26.73
N LEU A 304 7.53 -0.31 25.54
CA LEU A 304 7.94 -1.69 25.27
C LEU A 304 9.39 -1.98 25.66
N HIS A 305 10.30 -1.01 25.50
CA HIS A 305 11.70 -1.13 25.90
C HIS A 305 11.82 -1.46 27.39
N LYS A 306 11.06 -0.73 28.23
CA LYS A 306 11.00 -0.97 29.68
C LYS A 306 10.57 -2.40 30.03
N ARG A 307 9.72 -3.00 29.20
CA ARG A 307 9.19 -4.36 29.39
C ARG A 307 10.11 -5.46 28.87
N LYS A 308 11.28 -5.10 28.30
CA LYS A 308 12.25 -6.04 27.74
C LYS A 308 11.61 -7.05 26.76
N ILE A 309 10.79 -6.56 25.82
CA ILE A 309 10.21 -7.39 24.75
C ILE A 309 11.09 -7.26 23.49
N PRO A 310 12.16 -8.08 23.32
CA PRO A 310 13.14 -7.91 22.23
C PRO A 310 12.56 -8.20 20.85
N VAL A 311 11.54 -9.06 20.77
CA VAL A 311 10.95 -9.54 19.52
C VAL A 311 10.41 -8.40 18.63
N VAL A 312 9.92 -7.30 19.23
CA VAL A 312 9.41 -6.14 18.49
C VAL A 312 10.53 -5.46 17.68
N TYR A 313 11.76 -5.47 18.18
CA TYR A 313 12.91 -4.87 17.49
C TYR A 313 13.32 -5.68 16.26
N ASP A 314 13.14 -7.00 16.26
CA ASP A 314 13.41 -7.83 15.08
C ASP A 314 12.40 -7.56 13.97
N TYR A 315 11.12 -7.37 14.32
CA TYR A 315 10.12 -6.90 13.36
C TYR A 315 10.41 -5.50 12.84
N LEU A 316 10.84 -4.57 13.70
CA LEU A 316 11.28 -3.24 13.26
C LEU A 316 12.40 -3.34 12.23
N LYS A 317 13.44 -4.13 12.49
CA LYS A 317 14.55 -4.34 11.54
C LYS A 317 14.07 -4.90 10.21
N ASN A 318 13.16 -5.88 10.24
CA ASN A 318 12.60 -6.46 9.02
C ASN A 318 11.75 -5.46 8.24
N LEU A 319 10.87 -4.72 8.91
CA LEU A 319 10.05 -3.67 8.30
C LEU A 319 10.90 -2.51 7.75
N LEU A 320 12.01 -2.14 8.41
CA LEU A 320 12.94 -1.13 7.91
C LEU A 320 13.64 -1.57 6.62
N LYS A 321 13.99 -2.86 6.48
CA LYS A 321 14.54 -3.38 5.20
C LYS A 321 13.51 -3.28 4.07
N ILE A 322 12.26 -3.61 4.36
CA ILE A 322 11.15 -3.52 3.39
C ILE A 322 10.90 -2.06 3.02
N LEU A 323 10.85 -1.17 4.02
CA LEU A 323 10.71 0.27 3.82
C LEU A 323 11.83 0.81 2.94
N ALA A 324 13.10 0.51 3.24
CA ALA A 324 14.24 1.01 2.49
C ALA A 324 14.15 0.63 1.00
N LEU A 325 13.78 -0.63 0.70
CA LEU A 325 13.64 -1.08 -0.69
C LEU A 325 12.48 -0.40 -1.41
N LEU A 326 11.29 -0.37 -0.79
CA LEU A 326 10.09 0.20 -1.43
C LEU A 326 10.16 1.72 -1.55
N PHE A 327 10.70 2.40 -0.54
CA PHE A 327 10.96 3.83 -0.57
C PHE A 327 11.93 4.16 -1.71
N SER A 328 13.06 3.45 -1.80
CA SER A 328 14.02 3.65 -2.89
C SER A 328 13.42 3.35 -4.26
N PHE A 329 12.62 2.29 -4.40
CA PHE A 329 11.94 1.99 -5.66
C PHE A 329 11.05 3.15 -6.09
N TRP A 330 10.13 3.59 -5.23
CA TRP A 330 9.20 4.66 -5.55
C TRP A 330 9.88 6.04 -5.69
N ALA A 331 11.05 6.24 -5.07
CA ALA A 331 11.86 7.46 -5.22
C ALA A 331 12.35 7.70 -6.65
N PHE A 332 12.36 6.68 -7.51
CA PHE A 332 12.85 6.80 -8.90
C PHE A 332 11.72 6.80 -9.92
N ILE A 333 10.45 6.89 -9.50
CA ILE A 333 9.32 6.87 -10.43
C ILE A 333 9.29 8.08 -11.37
N GLY A 334 9.80 9.25 -10.97
CA GLY A 334 9.83 10.46 -11.82
C GLY A 334 8.54 11.27 -11.88
N TRP A 335 7.45 10.73 -11.32
CA TRP A 335 6.13 11.37 -11.17
C TRP A 335 5.72 11.38 -9.68
N TYR A 336 5.57 12.55 -9.06
CA TYR A 336 5.43 12.71 -7.61
C TYR A 336 4.13 13.44 -7.21
N PRO A 337 2.96 12.82 -7.41
CA PRO A 337 1.72 13.31 -6.83
C PRO A 337 1.87 13.37 -5.29
N PRO A 338 1.30 14.39 -4.62
CA PRO A 338 1.45 14.57 -3.20
C PRO A 338 1.11 13.30 -2.42
N LEU A 339 2.02 12.91 -1.53
CA LEU A 339 2.01 11.84 -0.54
C LEU A 339 1.92 10.42 -1.09
N ARG A 340 1.32 10.21 -2.27
CA ARG A 340 0.82 8.90 -2.72
C ARG A 340 1.87 7.80 -2.66
N PHE A 341 3.04 8.03 -3.27
CA PHE A 341 4.10 7.02 -3.36
C PHE A 341 4.87 6.83 -2.06
N ASN A 342 5.03 7.89 -1.27
CA ASN A 342 5.57 7.78 0.07
C ASN A 342 4.60 7.06 1.01
N LEU A 343 3.29 7.16 0.81
CA LEU A 343 2.30 6.36 1.52
C LEU A 343 2.33 4.88 1.12
N TYR A 344 2.70 4.54 -0.12
CA TYR A 344 2.95 3.15 -0.54
C TYR A 344 4.18 2.51 0.14
N SER A 345 4.99 3.28 0.87
CA SER A 345 6.15 2.80 1.61
C SER A 345 6.05 3.14 3.11
N ILE A 346 6.21 4.41 3.48
CA ILE A 346 6.14 4.91 4.86
C ILE A 346 4.78 4.64 5.47
N GLY A 347 3.70 4.84 4.73
CA GLY A 347 2.34 4.63 5.22
C GLY A 347 2.12 3.21 5.74
N TYR A 348 2.48 2.20 4.94
CA TYR A 348 2.38 0.81 5.39
C TYR A 348 3.39 0.45 6.48
N PHE A 349 4.63 0.96 6.41
CA PHE A 349 5.59 0.77 7.49
C PHE A 349 5.03 1.24 8.84
N VAL A 350 4.49 2.46 8.90
CA VAL A 350 3.92 3.06 10.11
C VAL A 350 2.72 2.24 10.61
N THR A 351 1.76 1.93 9.75
CA THR A 351 0.58 1.15 10.14
C THR A 351 0.96 -0.24 10.65
N LEU A 352 1.79 -1.00 9.93
CA LEU A 352 2.16 -2.36 10.32
C LEU A 352 3.01 -2.37 11.60
N MET A 353 3.89 -1.37 11.79
CA MET A 353 4.65 -1.23 13.03
C MET A 353 3.72 -0.97 14.23
N LEU A 354 2.71 -0.11 14.08
CA LEU A 354 1.69 0.10 15.12
C LEU A 354 0.92 -1.19 15.42
N CYS A 355 0.52 -1.94 14.39
CA CYS A 355 -0.15 -3.23 14.56
C CYS A 355 0.70 -4.21 15.38
N ILE A 356 2.00 -4.31 15.10
CA ILE A 356 2.94 -5.12 15.89
C ILE A 356 3.04 -4.58 17.33
N GLN A 357 3.23 -3.28 17.55
CA GLN A 357 3.35 -2.75 18.91
C GLN A 357 2.09 -2.98 19.74
N PHE A 358 0.91 -2.73 19.18
CA PHE A 358 -0.37 -3.02 19.82
C PHE A 358 -0.58 -4.53 20.06
N SER A 359 0.08 -5.39 19.27
CA SER A 359 0.10 -6.83 19.55
C SER A 359 1.04 -7.22 20.69
N TYR A 360 1.85 -6.34 21.26
CA TYR A 360 2.69 -6.68 22.42
C TYR A 360 2.42 -5.80 23.65
N LEU A 361 1.65 -4.73 23.50
CA LEU A 361 1.21 -3.89 24.61
C LEU A 361 0.13 -4.58 25.48
N PRO A 362 0.12 -4.32 26.80
CA PRO A 362 -0.91 -4.82 27.70
C PRO A 362 -2.25 -4.15 27.37
N ARG A 363 -3.37 -4.84 27.63
CA ARG A 363 -4.71 -4.31 27.33
C ARG A 363 -5.27 -3.51 28.50
N ASP A 364 -4.57 -2.46 28.88
CA ASP A 364 -4.99 -1.54 29.93
C ASP A 364 -5.61 -0.26 29.34
N GLY A 365 -6.01 0.67 30.20
CA GLY A 365 -6.56 1.95 29.76
C GLY A 365 -5.59 2.79 28.91
N LYS A 366 -4.27 2.60 29.04
CA LYS A 366 -3.28 3.34 28.22
C LYS A 366 -3.26 2.80 26.80
N PHE A 367 -3.33 1.47 26.65
CA PHE A 367 -3.50 0.85 25.34
C PHE A 367 -4.74 1.37 24.62
N LEU A 368 -5.88 1.41 25.33
CA LEU A 368 -7.13 1.90 24.74
C LEU A 368 -7.00 3.37 24.32
N MET A 369 -6.36 4.22 25.13
CA MET A 369 -6.12 5.63 24.80
C MET A 369 -5.25 5.80 23.55
N ALA A 370 -4.11 5.11 23.46
CA ALA A 370 -3.24 5.16 22.29
C ALA A 370 -3.94 4.64 21.03
N TYR A 371 -4.67 3.53 21.16
CA TYR A 371 -5.41 2.93 20.06
C TYR A 371 -6.51 3.88 19.54
N ILE A 372 -7.36 4.41 20.44
CA ILE A 372 -8.43 5.35 20.08
C ILE A 372 -7.87 6.63 19.47
N SER A 373 -6.75 7.14 20.01
CA SER A 373 -6.06 8.31 19.45
C SER A 373 -5.69 8.08 17.97
N VAL A 374 -5.00 6.98 17.66
CA VAL A 374 -4.65 6.63 16.27
C VAL A 374 -5.90 6.37 15.41
N LEU A 375 -6.90 5.70 15.97
CA LEU A 375 -8.16 5.39 15.27
C LEU A 375 -8.88 6.66 14.82
N ILE A 376 -9.08 7.62 15.73
CA ILE A 376 -9.70 8.90 15.45
C ILE A 376 -8.86 9.66 14.44
N TYR A 377 -7.54 9.69 14.59
CA TYR A 377 -6.66 10.35 13.64
C TYR A 377 -6.85 9.83 12.22
N TYR A 378 -6.77 8.52 12.01
CA TYR A 378 -6.98 7.95 10.68
C TYR A 378 -8.40 8.12 10.16
N LEU A 379 -9.44 8.16 11.01
CA LEU A 379 -10.81 8.42 10.56
C LEU A 379 -10.97 9.84 10.01
N PHE A 380 -10.31 10.81 10.65
CA PHE A 380 -10.46 12.24 10.36
C PHE A 380 -9.36 12.82 9.49
N LEU A 381 -8.35 12.03 9.11
CA LEU A 381 -7.33 12.45 8.16
C LEU A 381 -7.98 12.75 6.80
N PRO A 382 -7.65 13.85 6.10
CA PRO A 382 -8.21 14.15 4.78
C PRO A 382 -7.69 13.18 3.72
N HIS A 383 -8.20 13.28 2.48
CA HIS A 383 -7.66 12.53 1.35
C HIS A 383 -6.20 12.93 1.09
N TRP A 384 -5.33 11.97 0.74
CA TRP A 384 -3.90 12.26 0.57
C TRP A 384 -3.60 13.18 -0.61
N ASN A 385 -4.49 13.23 -1.61
CA ASN A 385 -4.41 14.20 -2.71
C ASN A 385 -4.93 15.61 -2.33
N TYR A 386 -5.49 15.83 -1.14
CA TYR A 386 -6.03 17.15 -0.79
C TYR A 386 -4.91 18.20 -0.72
N LEU A 387 -5.15 19.39 -1.29
CA LEU A 387 -4.13 20.45 -1.42
C LEU A 387 -3.55 20.85 -0.06
N GLU A 388 -4.41 20.99 0.95
CA GLU A 388 -4.01 21.19 2.34
C GLU A 388 -3.83 19.82 3.02
N ILE A 389 -2.71 19.17 2.70
CA ILE A 389 -2.30 17.84 3.19
C ILE A 389 -2.74 17.54 4.63
N LEU A 390 -2.63 18.52 5.54
CA LEU A 390 -3.16 18.45 6.89
C LEU A 390 -4.08 19.65 7.19
N LYS A 391 -5.38 19.50 6.95
CA LYS A 391 -6.40 20.43 7.44
C LYS A 391 -6.87 20.02 8.82
N LEU A 392 -6.45 20.76 9.85
CA LEU A 392 -6.84 20.49 11.24
C LEU A 392 -8.37 20.54 11.39
N ASN A 393 -8.93 19.48 11.95
CA ASN A 393 -10.34 19.36 12.27
C ASN A 393 -10.51 18.83 13.70
N PHE A 394 -11.74 18.85 14.21
CA PHE A 394 -12.02 18.44 15.59
C PHE A 394 -11.51 17.03 15.92
N GLY A 395 -11.62 16.07 15.00
CA GLY A 395 -11.13 14.72 15.21
C GLY A 395 -9.60 14.66 15.30
N LEU A 396 -8.88 15.38 14.43
CA LEU A 396 -7.42 15.48 14.52
C LEU A 396 -7.00 16.13 15.86
N ILE A 397 -7.65 17.22 16.27
CA ILE A 397 -7.35 17.87 17.56
C ILE A 397 -7.62 16.90 18.73
N ALA A 398 -8.77 16.24 18.74
CA ALA A 398 -9.13 15.26 19.78
C ALA A 398 -8.11 14.11 19.84
N SER A 399 -7.63 13.62 18.69
CA SER A 399 -6.62 12.58 18.63
C SER A 399 -5.28 13.00 19.26
N TYR A 400 -4.83 14.24 19.01
CA TYR A 400 -3.63 14.81 19.64
C TYR A 400 -3.78 14.98 21.15
N VAL A 401 -4.94 15.47 21.62
CA VAL A 401 -5.22 15.60 23.06
C VAL A 401 -5.17 14.24 23.75
N LEU A 402 -5.80 13.21 23.18
CA LEU A 402 -5.74 11.84 23.70
C LEU A 402 -4.31 11.30 23.73
N PHE A 403 -3.50 11.60 22.71
CA PHE A 403 -2.10 11.20 22.67
C PHE A 403 -1.26 11.88 23.76
N ILE A 404 -1.45 13.18 24.01
CA ILE A 404 -0.78 13.91 25.09
C ILE A 404 -1.10 13.29 26.46
N ILE A 405 -2.38 12.94 26.69
CA ILE A 405 -2.81 12.25 27.92
C ILE A 405 -2.13 10.89 28.03
N TYR A 406 -2.08 10.13 26.95
CA TYR A 406 -1.41 8.82 26.89
C TYR A 406 0.08 8.92 27.25
N ILE A 407 0.82 9.85 26.63
CA ILE A 407 2.24 10.11 26.94
C ILE A 407 2.43 10.49 28.42
N SER A 408 1.60 11.39 28.93
CA SER A 408 1.68 11.85 30.32
C SER A 408 1.52 10.70 31.31
N LYS A 409 0.62 9.75 31.02
CA LYS A 409 0.43 8.55 31.84
C LYS A 409 1.64 7.62 31.81
N ILE A 410 2.22 7.39 30.63
CA ILE A 410 3.44 6.57 30.51
C ILE A 410 4.59 7.19 31.31
N TYR A 411 4.76 8.51 31.22
CA TYR A 411 5.83 9.20 31.92
C TYR A 411 5.67 9.16 33.45
N LYS A 412 4.45 9.38 33.96
CA LYS A 412 4.17 9.37 35.41
C LYS A 412 4.49 8.02 36.06
N GLU A 413 4.09 6.92 35.42
CA GLU A 413 4.34 5.55 35.90
C GLU A 413 5.84 5.21 35.94
N ASN A 414 6.62 5.79 35.03
CA ASN A 414 8.06 5.57 34.98
C ASN A 414 8.79 6.29 36.12
N LYS A 415 8.35 7.49 36.49
CA LYS A 415 8.87 8.21 37.65
C LYS A 415 8.59 7.47 38.96
N THR A 416 7.39 6.91 39.11
CA THR A 416 7.04 6.14 40.33
C THR A 416 7.79 4.81 40.43
N SER A 417 8.13 4.16 39.32
CA SER A 417 8.89 2.89 39.35
C SER A 417 10.39 3.05 39.60
N THR A 418 10.96 4.24 39.35
CA THR A 418 12.38 4.53 39.61
C THR A 418 12.62 5.02 41.04
N SER A 419 11.62 5.67 41.65
CA SER A 419 11.66 6.04 43.08
C SER A 419 11.46 4.88 44.05
N SER A 420 11.00 3.71 43.59
CA SER A 420 10.80 2.51 44.42
C SER A 420 11.96 1.51 44.37
N SER A 421 13.01 1.81 43.60
CA SER A 421 14.21 0.98 43.42
C SER A 421 15.48 1.66 43.93
N LEU A 422 15.33 2.83 44.58
CA LEU A 422 16.31 3.52 45.41
C LEU A 422 15.82 3.38 46.86
#